data_AF-A0A950YIR7-F1
#
_entry.id   AF-A0A950YIR7-F1
#
_cell.length_a   1.000
_cell.length_b   1.000
_cell.length_c   1.000
_cell.angle_alpha   90.00
_cell.angle_beta   90.00
_cell.angle_gamma   90.00
#
_symmetry.space_group_name_H-M   'P 1'
#
loop_
_entity.id
_entity.type
_entity.pdbx_description
1 polymer ?
#
loop_
_entity_poly.entity_id
_entity_poly.type
_entity_poly.pdbx_seq_one_letter_code
_entity_poly.pdbx_strand_id
1 'polypeptide(L)'
;MTATSEDGQTGTATIGYTVVAPMATVAGRVGTLGPAIKFTFACTGLAGQRCQGQAKATAIEKLSARGTKITAVLSRTPRRGRDRIVTILTGTLSAAAGQSKDVSVKLNSAGQALRQEFKNVPSDVNINASANGGTATIRAATVSFGPDPPTAGIAGTPTTKRVRTTVTVGCDGLRTQICRGTITLTTFEKFSPDGKTIIKLASAPSGTGNLVTIAASAWSIRAGKMRTLHISLNSTGKMLLPKFGKIPSTLTITSTYNGYTLAAIIRATVFKR
;
A
#
# COMPACT_ATOMS: atom_id res chain seq x y z
N MET A 1 12.25 -42.45 22.34
CA MET A 1 13.19 -42.38 23.47
C MET A 1 13.22 -43.75 24.12
N THR A 2 14.41 -44.29 24.38
CA THR A 2 14.55 -45.59 25.04
C THR A 2 15.27 -45.37 26.35
N ALA A 3 14.66 -45.82 27.44
CA ALA A 3 15.25 -45.79 28.76
C ALA A 3 15.60 -47.22 29.17
N THR A 4 16.80 -47.41 29.71
CA THR A 4 17.25 -48.68 30.27
C THR A 4 17.37 -48.51 31.78
N SER A 5 16.70 -49.37 32.52
CA SER A 5 16.77 -49.49 33.97
C SER A 5 18.10 -50.13 34.41
N GLU A 6 18.55 -49.87 35.65
CA GLU A 6 19.78 -50.47 36.20
C GLU A 6 19.74 -52.00 36.25
N ASP A 7 18.55 -52.59 36.33
CA ASP A 7 18.33 -54.04 36.26
C ASP A 7 18.34 -54.61 34.82
N GLY A 8 18.62 -53.78 33.82
CA GLY A 8 18.73 -54.17 32.41
C GLY A 8 17.42 -54.15 31.62
N GLN A 9 16.29 -53.77 32.21
CA GLN A 9 15.02 -53.66 31.48
C GLN A 9 15.00 -52.42 30.57
N THR A 10 14.53 -52.55 29.34
CA THR A 10 14.40 -51.44 28.39
C THR A 10 12.95 -51.08 28.12
N GLY A 11 12.61 -49.80 28.22
CA GLY A 11 11.32 -49.24 27.85
C GLY A 11 11.49 -48.25 26.69
N THR A 12 10.79 -48.47 25.58
CA THR A 12 10.79 -47.53 24.45
C THR A 12 9.49 -46.73 24.43
N ALA A 13 9.60 -45.41 24.56
CA ALA A 13 8.51 -44.48 24.35
C ALA A 13 8.63 -43.86 22.95
N THR A 14 7.59 -44.02 22.13
CA THR A 14 7.49 -43.37 20.82
C THR A 14 6.63 -42.12 20.96
N ILE A 15 7.19 -40.96 20.60
CA ILE A 15 6.42 -39.72 20.51
C ILE A 15 5.97 -39.57 19.06
N GLY A 16 4.68 -39.80 18.82
CA GLY A 16 4.03 -39.35 17.59
C GLY A 16 3.78 -37.86 17.67
N TYR A 17 4.30 -37.08 16.71
CA TYR A 17 3.90 -35.70 16.53
C TYR A 17 3.48 -35.48 15.10
N THR A 18 2.39 -34.73 14.92
CA THR A 18 1.91 -34.33 13.59
C THR A 18 2.49 -32.96 13.29
N VAL A 19 3.41 -32.89 12.33
CA VAL A 19 3.88 -31.60 11.81
C VAL A 19 2.80 -31.03 10.91
N VAL A 20 2.08 -30.03 11.42
CA VAL A 20 1.15 -29.26 10.59
C VAL A 20 1.97 -28.37 9.65
N ALA A 21 1.64 -28.44 8.36
CA ALA A 21 2.25 -27.61 7.33
C ALA A 21 1.95 -26.12 7.57
N PRO A 22 2.88 -25.21 7.27
CA PRO A 22 2.53 -23.81 7.24
C PRO A 22 1.53 -23.54 6.10
N MET A 23 0.52 -22.73 6.37
CA MET A 23 -0.51 -22.34 5.43
C MET A 23 -0.29 -20.89 4.98
N ALA A 24 -0.09 -20.70 3.69
CA ALA A 24 0.03 -19.38 3.08
C ALA A 24 -1.34 -18.83 2.68
N THR A 25 -1.55 -17.53 2.86
CA THR A 25 -2.77 -16.84 2.44
C THR A 25 -2.45 -15.49 1.81
N VAL A 26 -3.38 -14.98 0.99
CA VAL A 26 -3.33 -13.61 0.48
C VAL A 26 -4.45 -12.82 1.14
N ALA A 27 -4.07 -11.95 2.07
CA ALA A 27 -5.00 -11.09 2.78
C ALA A 27 -5.40 -9.89 1.91
N GLY A 28 -6.68 -9.51 1.99
CA GLY A 28 -7.21 -8.31 1.33
C GLY A 28 -7.26 -8.40 -0.20
N ARG A 29 -7.04 -7.24 -0.83
CA ARG A 29 -7.18 -7.04 -2.28
C ARG A 29 -5.84 -7.23 -2.99
N VAL A 30 -5.88 -7.96 -4.09
CA VAL A 30 -4.83 -7.97 -5.11
C VAL A 30 -5.13 -6.83 -6.10
N GLY A 31 -4.23 -5.87 -6.20
CA GLY A 31 -4.41 -4.69 -7.05
C GLY A 31 -3.11 -4.24 -7.69
N THR A 32 -3.19 -3.21 -8.53
CA THR A 32 -2.02 -2.65 -9.23
C THR A 32 -1.75 -1.22 -8.81
N LEU A 33 -0.47 -0.89 -8.71
CA LEU A 33 0.04 0.46 -8.53
C LEU A 33 1.13 0.71 -9.57
N GLY A 34 0.75 1.39 -10.65
CA GLY A 34 1.62 1.58 -11.81
C GLY A 34 2.05 0.23 -12.43
N PRO A 35 3.36 -0.04 -12.58
CA PRO A 35 3.86 -1.29 -13.14
C PRO A 35 3.98 -2.42 -12.10
N ALA A 36 3.45 -2.25 -10.90
CA ALA A 36 3.56 -3.23 -9.84
C ALA A 36 2.20 -3.79 -9.43
N ILE A 37 2.15 -5.09 -9.13
CA ILE A 37 1.06 -5.70 -8.39
C ILE A 37 1.35 -5.58 -6.89
N LYS A 38 0.32 -5.29 -6.10
CA LYS A 38 0.38 -5.15 -4.64
C LYS A 38 -0.67 -6.02 -3.96
N PHE A 39 -0.24 -6.71 -2.91
CA PHE A 39 -1.08 -7.53 -2.04
C PHE A 39 -0.31 -7.86 -0.74
N THR A 40 -1.00 -8.40 0.27
CA THR A 40 -0.37 -8.85 1.51
C THR A 40 -0.31 -10.38 1.53
N PHE A 41 0.90 -10.93 1.65
CA PHE A 41 1.15 -12.37 1.76
C PHE A 41 1.37 -12.74 3.23
N ALA A 42 0.54 -13.62 3.77
CA ALA A 42 0.59 -14.03 5.16
C ALA A 42 0.90 -15.52 5.28
N CYS A 43 1.54 -15.89 6.38
CA CYS A 43 1.88 -17.26 6.69
C CYS A 43 1.43 -17.63 8.09
N THR A 44 0.64 -18.69 8.21
CA THR A 44 0.22 -19.26 9.49
C THR A 44 0.92 -20.60 9.67
N GLY A 45 1.55 -20.84 10.82
CA GLY A 45 2.29 -22.08 11.08
C GLY A 45 2.95 -22.03 12.45
N LEU A 46 3.71 -23.08 12.77
CA LEU A 46 4.52 -23.14 13.99
C LEU A 46 5.73 -22.21 13.89
N ALA A 47 6.24 -21.77 15.04
CA ALA A 47 7.47 -20.98 15.10
C ALA A 47 8.63 -21.68 14.37
N GLY A 48 9.40 -20.92 13.59
CA GLY A 48 10.47 -21.46 12.74
C GLY A 48 10.03 -21.92 11.35
N GLN A 49 8.73 -22.13 11.10
CA GLN A 49 8.24 -22.44 9.76
C GLN A 49 8.19 -21.19 8.85
N ARG A 50 8.20 -21.43 7.53
CA ARG A 50 8.08 -20.38 6.51
C ARG A 50 7.18 -20.84 5.38
N CYS A 51 6.38 -19.91 4.87
CA CYS A 51 5.66 -20.09 3.63
C CYS A 51 6.51 -19.57 2.48
N GLN A 52 6.50 -20.30 1.36
CA GLN A 52 7.09 -19.85 0.10
C GLN A 52 6.00 -19.79 -0.97
N GLY A 53 6.19 -18.97 -1.99
CA GLY A 53 5.22 -18.87 -3.07
C GLY A 53 5.75 -18.12 -4.28
N GLN A 54 4.89 -17.99 -5.27
CA GLN A 54 5.16 -17.25 -6.50
C GLN A 54 3.92 -16.49 -6.92
N ALA A 55 4.09 -15.23 -7.29
CA ALA A 55 3.08 -14.48 -8.04
C ALA A 55 3.45 -14.52 -9.52
N LYS A 56 2.51 -14.90 -10.37
CA LYS A 56 2.64 -14.89 -11.84
C LYS A 56 1.47 -14.13 -12.43
N ALA A 57 1.74 -13.21 -13.35
CA ALA A 57 0.69 -12.56 -14.14
C ALA A 57 0.90 -12.82 -15.63
N THR A 58 -0.21 -13.05 -16.33
CA THR A 58 -0.24 -13.27 -17.77
C THR A 58 -1.20 -12.31 -18.46
N ALA A 59 -0.83 -11.86 -19.64
CA ALA A 59 -1.68 -11.07 -20.53
C ALA A 59 -1.92 -11.82 -21.84
N ILE A 60 -3.01 -11.50 -22.52
CA ILE A 60 -3.38 -12.08 -23.81
C ILE A 60 -3.12 -11.03 -24.89
N GLU A 61 -2.14 -11.28 -25.74
CA GLU A 61 -1.83 -10.47 -26.91
C GLU A 61 -2.71 -10.90 -28.07
N LYS A 62 -3.54 -10.00 -28.60
CA LYS A 62 -4.26 -10.23 -29.85
C LYS A 62 -3.36 -9.88 -31.02
N LEU A 63 -3.12 -10.85 -31.90
CA LEU A 63 -2.24 -10.67 -33.04
C LEU A 63 -3.03 -10.29 -34.30
N SER A 64 -2.38 -9.55 -35.21
CA SER A 64 -2.87 -9.32 -36.57
C SER A 64 -3.13 -10.64 -37.32
N ALA A 65 -3.86 -10.60 -38.43
CA ALA A 65 -4.12 -11.79 -39.25
C ALA A 65 -2.85 -12.55 -39.68
N ARG A 66 -1.76 -11.81 -39.96
CA ARG A 66 -0.44 -12.38 -40.30
C ARG A 66 0.34 -12.91 -39.10
N GLY A 67 -0.06 -12.56 -37.87
CA GLY A 67 0.61 -12.95 -36.63
C GLY A 67 1.85 -12.13 -36.26
N THR A 68 2.18 -11.08 -37.02
CA THR A 68 3.45 -10.34 -36.86
C THR A 68 3.38 -9.09 -35.98
N LYS A 69 2.17 -8.56 -35.75
CA LYS A 69 1.94 -7.37 -34.92
C LYS A 69 0.93 -7.65 -33.83
N ILE A 70 1.19 -7.11 -32.64
CA ILE A 70 0.20 -7.05 -31.56
C ILE A 70 -0.77 -5.91 -31.90
N THR A 71 -2.06 -6.18 -31.78
CA THR A 71 -3.14 -5.23 -32.15
C THR A 71 -3.95 -4.78 -30.96
N ALA A 72 -3.98 -5.58 -29.89
CA ALA A 72 -4.60 -5.27 -28.62
C ALA A 72 -4.07 -6.19 -27.52
N VAL A 73 -4.29 -5.80 -26.26
CA VAL A 73 -4.15 -6.69 -25.10
C VAL A 73 -5.54 -6.93 -24.51
N LEU A 74 -5.87 -8.19 -24.25
CA LEU A 74 -7.21 -8.62 -23.85
C LEU A 74 -7.22 -9.23 -22.45
N SER A 75 -8.35 -9.12 -21.77
CA SER A 75 -8.61 -9.78 -20.48
C SER A 75 -9.09 -11.22 -20.62
N ARG A 76 -9.44 -11.66 -21.84
CA ARG A 76 -9.97 -13.00 -22.14
C ARG A 76 -9.58 -13.42 -23.55
N THR A 77 -9.44 -14.73 -23.75
CA THR A 77 -9.15 -15.32 -25.06
C THR A 77 -10.27 -14.95 -26.05
N PRO A 78 -9.94 -14.39 -27.22
CA PRO A 78 -10.95 -14.01 -28.19
C PRO A 78 -11.57 -15.25 -28.83
N ARG A 79 -12.86 -15.18 -29.22
CA ARG A 79 -13.54 -16.29 -29.91
C ARG A 79 -12.99 -16.56 -31.32
N ARG A 80 -12.32 -15.58 -31.93
CA ARG A 80 -11.78 -15.63 -33.30
C ARG A 80 -10.48 -14.82 -33.37
N GLY A 81 -9.60 -15.24 -34.28
CA GLY A 81 -8.31 -14.59 -34.52
C GLY A 81 -7.16 -15.35 -33.89
N ARG A 82 -5.95 -14.80 -34.03
CA ARG A 82 -4.73 -15.33 -33.42
C ARG A 82 -4.45 -14.57 -32.13
N ASP A 83 -4.08 -15.29 -31.08
CA ASP A 83 -3.66 -14.72 -29.81
C ASP A 83 -2.47 -15.47 -29.22
N ARG A 84 -1.80 -14.84 -28.26
CA ARG A 84 -0.68 -15.41 -27.52
C ARG A 84 -0.77 -15.03 -26.06
N ILE A 85 -0.61 -16.00 -25.17
CA ILE A 85 -0.49 -15.75 -23.73
C ILE A 85 0.98 -15.45 -23.41
N VAL A 86 1.23 -14.31 -22.80
CA VAL A 86 2.58 -13.87 -22.39
C VAL A 86 2.64 -13.68 -20.89
N THR A 87 3.70 -14.18 -20.26
CA THR A 87 3.97 -13.92 -18.85
C THR A 87 4.61 -12.55 -18.71
N ILE A 88 3.92 -11.64 -18.03
CA ILE A 88 4.33 -10.23 -17.91
C ILE A 88 4.90 -9.90 -16.53
N LEU A 89 4.78 -10.83 -15.59
CA LEU A 89 5.24 -10.66 -14.21
C LEU A 89 5.48 -12.03 -13.58
N THR A 90 6.60 -12.16 -12.89
CA THR A 90 6.92 -13.28 -12.00
C THR A 90 7.66 -12.74 -10.79
N GLY A 91 7.27 -13.15 -9.58
CA GLY A 91 7.99 -12.80 -8.36
C GLY A 91 7.88 -13.90 -7.31
N THR A 92 8.95 -14.10 -6.54
CA THR A 92 8.98 -15.05 -5.43
C THR A 92 8.48 -14.40 -4.15
N LEU A 93 7.83 -15.21 -3.30
CA LEU A 93 7.18 -14.78 -2.07
C LEU A 93 7.74 -15.57 -0.89
N SER A 94 7.91 -14.91 0.25
CA SER A 94 8.21 -15.60 1.50
C SER A 94 7.77 -14.80 2.71
N ALA A 95 7.17 -15.48 3.69
CA ALA A 95 6.84 -14.95 5.00
C ALA A 95 7.13 -16.03 6.06
N ALA A 96 7.63 -15.61 7.23
CA ALA A 96 7.74 -16.49 8.39
C ALA A 96 6.37 -16.75 9.00
N ALA A 97 6.20 -17.89 9.67
CA ALA A 97 4.97 -18.21 10.36
C ALA A 97 4.59 -17.11 11.39
N GLY A 98 3.30 -16.75 11.43
CA GLY A 98 2.77 -15.67 12.23
C GLY A 98 3.01 -14.26 11.65
N GLN A 99 3.66 -14.15 10.49
CA GLN A 99 3.98 -12.87 9.86
C GLN A 99 3.17 -12.64 8.59
N SER A 100 2.93 -11.36 8.30
CA SER A 100 2.39 -10.88 7.03
C SER A 100 3.40 -9.93 6.38
N LYS A 101 3.48 -9.96 5.05
CA LYS A 101 4.39 -9.12 4.28
C LYS A 101 3.64 -8.46 3.13
N ASP A 102 3.78 -7.14 3.03
CA ASP A 102 3.33 -6.42 1.84
C ASP A 102 4.26 -6.74 0.68
N VAL A 103 3.66 -7.25 -0.39
CA VAL A 103 4.35 -7.67 -1.60
C VAL A 103 4.15 -6.62 -2.67
N SER A 104 5.22 -6.29 -3.39
CA SER A 104 5.20 -5.46 -4.58
C SER A 104 6.06 -6.11 -5.67
N VAL A 105 5.43 -6.78 -6.63
CA VAL A 105 6.15 -7.39 -7.77
C VAL A 105 5.96 -6.51 -9.00
N LYS A 106 7.04 -6.18 -9.72
CA LYS A 106 7.01 -5.34 -10.91
C LYS A 106 6.83 -6.16 -12.19
N LEU A 107 6.28 -5.54 -13.22
CA LEU A 107 6.27 -6.07 -14.58
C LEU A 107 7.71 -6.36 -15.07
N ASN A 108 7.87 -7.46 -15.80
CA ASN A 108 9.09 -7.76 -16.55
C ASN A 108 9.17 -6.91 -17.83
N SER A 109 10.22 -7.11 -18.64
CA SER A 109 10.42 -6.34 -19.88
C SER A 109 9.25 -6.45 -20.86
N ALA A 110 8.68 -7.65 -21.05
CA ALA A 110 7.53 -7.86 -21.92
C ALA A 110 6.29 -7.09 -21.41
N GLY A 111 6.00 -7.19 -20.11
CA GLY A 111 4.92 -6.43 -19.48
C GLY A 111 5.09 -4.92 -19.59
N GLN A 112 6.32 -4.43 -19.41
CA GLN A 112 6.64 -3.01 -19.56
C GLN A 112 6.44 -2.53 -21.00
N ALA A 113 6.88 -3.31 -22.00
CA ALA A 113 6.67 -2.99 -23.41
C ALA A 113 5.17 -2.89 -23.75
N LEU A 114 4.38 -3.90 -23.35
CA LEU A 114 2.92 -3.89 -23.54
C LEU A 114 2.27 -2.68 -22.87
N ARG A 115 2.71 -2.34 -21.66
CA ARG A 115 2.20 -1.18 -20.92
C ARG A 115 2.54 0.14 -21.60
N GLN A 116 3.74 0.27 -22.16
CA GLN A 116 4.15 1.47 -22.88
C GLN A 116 3.32 1.66 -24.16
N GLU A 117 3.06 0.58 -24.89
CA GLU A 117 2.29 0.59 -26.14
C GLU A 117 0.79 0.80 -25.89
N PHE A 118 0.17 -0.03 -25.05
CA PHE A 118 -1.29 -0.08 -24.89
C PHE A 118 -1.83 0.76 -23.73
N LYS A 119 -0.96 1.32 -22.88
CA LYS A 119 -1.25 2.11 -21.64
C LYS A 119 -1.98 1.36 -20.53
N ASN A 120 -2.77 0.35 -20.90
CA ASN A 120 -3.51 -0.50 -20.01
C ASN A 120 -3.38 -1.96 -20.44
N VAL A 121 -2.84 -2.80 -19.56
CA VAL A 121 -2.60 -4.22 -19.81
C VAL A 121 -3.49 -5.03 -18.86
N PRO A 122 -4.69 -5.47 -19.29
CA PRO A 122 -5.48 -6.41 -18.50
C PRO A 122 -4.73 -7.74 -18.36
N SER A 123 -4.80 -8.37 -17.20
CA SER A 123 -4.01 -9.55 -16.89
C SER A 123 -4.65 -10.42 -15.84
N ASP A 124 -4.47 -11.73 -15.98
CA ASP A 124 -4.81 -12.71 -14.97
C ASP A 124 -3.58 -12.97 -14.09
N VAL A 125 -3.81 -13.00 -12.78
CA VAL A 125 -2.79 -13.17 -11.75
C VAL A 125 -3.11 -14.44 -10.99
N ASN A 126 -2.14 -15.33 -10.94
CA ASN A 126 -2.15 -16.49 -10.06
C ASN A 126 -1.07 -16.31 -8.99
N ILE A 127 -1.48 -16.39 -7.74
CA ILE A 127 -0.59 -16.42 -6.58
C ILE A 127 -0.61 -17.85 -6.05
N ASN A 128 0.53 -18.49 -6.18
CA ASN A 128 0.74 -19.86 -5.75
C ASN A 128 1.57 -19.88 -4.47
N ALA A 129 1.31 -20.85 -3.61
CA ALA A 129 2.15 -21.15 -2.47
C ALA A 129 2.64 -22.60 -2.52
N SER A 130 3.84 -22.80 -2.01
CA SER A 130 4.41 -24.11 -1.78
C SER A 130 4.21 -24.48 -0.31
N ALA A 131 3.57 -25.62 -0.08
CA ALA A 131 3.47 -26.28 1.22
C ALA A 131 3.60 -27.79 1.02
N ASN A 132 4.40 -28.45 1.85
CA ASN A 132 4.60 -29.91 1.82
C ASN A 132 4.96 -30.51 0.45
N GLY A 133 5.82 -29.86 -0.32
CA GLY A 133 6.25 -30.35 -1.64
C GLY A 133 5.22 -30.16 -2.77
N GLY A 134 4.01 -29.70 -2.47
CA GLY A 134 2.99 -29.32 -3.46
C GLY A 134 3.00 -27.81 -3.72
N THR A 135 2.61 -27.41 -4.93
CA THR A 135 2.31 -26.01 -5.27
C THR A 135 0.83 -25.87 -5.52
N ALA A 136 0.15 -24.98 -4.79
CA ALA A 136 -1.28 -24.73 -4.94
C ALA A 136 -1.55 -23.24 -5.20
N THR A 137 -2.56 -22.94 -6.02
CA THR A 137 -3.05 -21.57 -6.20
C THR A 137 -3.87 -21.17 -4.99
N ILE A 138 -3.35 -20.19 -4.24
CA ILE A 138 -4.04 -19.66 -3.05
C ILE A 138 -4.88 -18.43 -3.37
N ARG A 139 -4.63 -17.78 -4.52
CA ARG A 139 -5.44 -16.67 -5.01
C ARG A 139 -5.33 -16.52 -6.51
N ALA A 140 -6.47 -16.37 -7.18
CA ALA A 140 -6.56 -15.87 -8.55
C ALA A 140 -7.23 -14.49 -8.55
N ALA A 141 -6.78 -13.61 -9.45
CA ALA A 141 -7.38 -12.28 -9.63
C ALA A 141 -7.16 -11.77 -11.05
N THR A 142 -8.13 -11.07 -11.61
CA THR A 142 -7.93 -10.26 -12.82
C THR A 142 -7.60 -8.82 -12.41
N VAL A 143 -6.48 -8.30 -12.91
CA VAL A 143 -6.02 -6.94 -12.66
C VAL A 143 -5.75 -6.21 -13.97
N SER A 144 -5.51 -4.90 -13.90
CA SER A 144 -5.13 -4.11 -15.05
C SER A 144 -3.92 -3.27 -14.70
N PHE A 145 -2.80 -3.46 -15.41
CA PHE A 145 -1.62 -2.63 -15.27
C PHE A 145 -1.80 -1.37 -16.10
N GLY A 146 -2.37 -0.35 -15.46
CA GLY A 146 -2.67 0.93 -16.07
C GLY A 146 -1.51 1.93 -16.03
N PRO A 147 -1.78 3.20 -16.31
CA PRO A 147 -0.81 4.29 -16.19
C PRO A 147 -0.31 4.44 -14.75
N ASP A 148 0.81 5.13 -14.57
CA ASP A 148 1.33 5.43 -13.24
C ASP A 148 0.30 6.25 -12.45
N PRO A 149 0.20 6.06 -11.12
CA PRO A 149 -0.69 6.85 -10.29
C PRO A 149 -0.44 8.34 -10.52
N PRO A 150 -1.48 9.18 -10.55
CA PRO A 150 -1.27 10.62 -10.61
C PRO A 150 -0.58 11.07 -9.31
N THR A 151 0.34 12.02 -9.44
CA THR A 151 1.11 12.55 -8.31
C THR A 151 0.49 13.87 -7.88
N ALA A 152 0.13 13.99 -6.61
CA ALA A 152 -0.25 15.28 -6.06
C ALA A 152 0.99 16.04 -5.58
N GLY A 153 0.96 17.36 -5.66
CA GLY A 153 2.03 18.23 -5.20
C GLY A 153 1.47 19.46 -4.48
N ILE A 154 2.29 20.10 -3.64
CA ILE A 154 1.95 21.42 -3.09
C ILE A 154 2.61 22.48 -3.96
N ALA A 155 1.82 23.40 -4.49
CA ALA A 155 2.31 24.59 -5.17
C ALA A 155 2.49 25.72 -4.16
N GLY A 156 3.73 26.14 -3.96
CA GLY A 156 4.09 27.23 -3.04
C GLY A 156 4.04 26.87 -1.56
N THR A 157 4.16 27.89 -0.71
CA THR A 157 4.16 27.74 0.74
C THR A 157 2.74 27.83 1.30
N PRO A 158 2.27 26.88 2.12
CA PRO A 158 0.99 27.01 2.81
C PRO A 158 0.95 28.29 3.65
N THR A 159 -0.15 29.03 3.57
CA THR A 159 -0.34 30.26 4.34
C THR A 159 -1.39 30.07 5.42
N THR A 160 -1.22 30.72 6.56
CA THR A 160 -2.17 30.67 7.67
C THR A 160 -2.71 32.08 7.94
N LYS A 161 -4.01 32.19 8.16
CA LYS A 161 -4.67 33.44 8.57
C LYS A 161 -5.74 33.11 9.61
N ARG A 162 -5.50 33.53 10.87
CA ARG A 162 -6.37 33.23 12.02
C ARG A 162 -6.61 31.72 12.15
N VAL A 163 -7.85 31.27 11.95
CA VAL A 163 -8.30 29.87 12.08
C VAL A 163 -8.31 29.08 10.77
N ARG A 164 -7.73 29.63 9.69
CA ARG A 164 -7.75 29.03 8.35
C ARG A 164 -6.35 28.89 7.78
N THR A 165 -6.05 27.73 7.22
CA THR A 165 -4.89 27.48 6.36
C THR A 165 -5.33 27.44 4.91
N THR A 166 -4.53 28.05 4.05
CA THR A 166 -4.71 27.99 2.59
C THR A 166 -3.52 27.26 1.99
N VAL A 167 -3.80 26.26 1.16
CA VAL A 167 -2.78 25.46 0.46
C VAL A 167 -3.23 25.24 -0.97
N THR A 168 -2.33 25.45 -1.92
CA THR A 168 -2.59 25.14 -3.33
C THR A 168 -2.03 23.76 -3.63
N VAL A 169 -2.90 22.85 -4.04
CA VAL A 169 -2.53 21.47 -4.40
C VAL A 169 -2.63 21.32 -5.91
N GLY A 170 -1.57 20.81 -6.54
CA GLY A 170 -1.53 20.42 -7.94
C GLY A 170 -1.72 18.91 -8.08
N CYS A 171 -2.18 18.48 -9.26
CA CYS A 171 -2.26 17.06 -9.62
C CYS A 171 -1.62 16.86 -10.99
N ASP A 172 -0.57 16.05 -11.05
CA ASP A 172 0.14 15.68 -12.27
C ASP A 172 -0.20 14.24 -12.65
N GLY A 173 -0.55 14.02 -13.92
CA GLY A 173 -0.97 12.70 -14.42
C GLY A 173 -1.64 12.79 -15.78
N LEU A 174 -2.19 11.68 -16.25
CA LEU A 174 -2.98 11.65 -17.48
C LEU A 174 -4.29 12.42 -17.31
N ARG A 175 -4.79 13.06 -18.37
CA ARG A 175 -6.02 13.88 -18.36
C ARG A 175 -7.26 13.17 -17.81
N THR A 176 -7.30 11.84 -17.87
CA THR A 176 -8.39 11.01 -17.35
C THR A 176 -8.27 10.69 -15.86
N GLN A 177 -7.11 10.96 -15.25
CA GLN A 177 -6.84 10.67 -13.84
C GLN A 177 -7.29 11.80 -12.92
N ILE A 178 -7.52 11.43 -11.66
CA ILE A 178 -7.93 12.33 -10.58
C ILE A 178 -7.06 12.00 -9.37
N CYS A 179 -6.36 12.99 -8.82
CA CYS A 179 -5.74 12.87 -7.51
C CYS A 179 -6.83 13.03 -6.45
N ARG A 180 -6.93 12.09 -5.53
CA ARG A 180 -7.83 12.14 -4.38
C ARG A 180 -7.02 11.94 -3.12
N GLY A 181 -7.51 12.43 -1.99
CA GLY A 181 -6.79 12.26 -0.75
C GLY A 181 -7.37 13.02 0.42
N THR A 182 -6.60 13.05 1.49
CA THR A 182 -6.87 13.86 2.67
C THR A 182 -5.71 14.80 2.92
N ILE A 183 -6.04 15.93 3.55
CA ILE A 183 -5.07 16.81 4.15
C ILE A 183 -5.37 16.89 5.63
N THR A 184 -4.34 16.72 6.45
CA THR A 184 -4.44 16.82 7.90
C THR A 184 -3.42 17.81 8.41
N LEU A 185 -3.79 18.55 9.45
CA LEU A 185 -2.91 19.39 10.22
C LEU A 185 -2.86 18.82 11.63
N THR A 186 -1.66 18.46 12.07
CA THR A 186 -1.43 17.91 13.40
C THR A 186 -0.50 18.80 14.21
N THR A 187 -0.69 18.83 15.52
CA THR A 187 0.25 19.40 16.48
C THR A 187 0.58 18.34 17.51
N PHE A 188 1.77 18.37 18.05
CA PHE A 188 2.16 17.55 19.20
C PHE A 188 1.94 18.35 20.48
N GLU A 189 1.11 17.82 21.37
CA GLU A 189 0.86 18.35 22.71
C GLU A 189 1.88 17.73 23.67
N LYS A 190 2.82 18.53 24.16
CA LYS A 190 3.76 18.09 25.17
C LYS A 190 3.15 18.25 26.55
N PHE A 191 3.19 17.18 27.34
CA PHE A 191 2.64 17.18 28.69
C PHE A 191 3.70 17.51 29.75
N SER A 192 3.23 18.02 30.87
CA SER A 192 3.99 18.07 32.13
C SER A 192 4.38 16.65 32.58
N PRO A 193 5.37 16.50 33.49
CA PRO A 193 5.79 15.20 34.00
C PRO A 193 4.66 14.37 34.62
N ASP A 194 3.64 15.03 35.18
CA ASP A 194 2.43 14.39 35.74
C ASP A 194 1.41 13.93 34.68
N GLY A 195 1.63 14.26 33.40
CA GLY A 195 0.74 13.93 32.29
C GLY A 195 -0.58 14.72 32.24
N LYS A 196 -0.82 15.69 33.14
CA LYS A 196 -2.14 16.34 33.29
C LYS A 196 -2.29 17.64 32.51
N THR A 197 -1.19 18.36 32.30
CA THR A 197 -1.25 19.70 31.69
C THR A 197 -0.45 19.77 30.39
N ILE A 198 -1.02 20.43 29.39
CA ILE A 198 -0.30 20.74 28.15
C ILE A 198 0.61 21.94 28.45
N ILE A 199 1.92 21.71 28.44
CA ILE A 199 2.92 22.74 28.73
C ILE A 199 3.42 23.44 27.47
N LYS A 200 3.39 22.75 26.31
CA LYS A 200 3.92 23.26 25.05
C LYS A 200 3.30 22.55 23.85
N LEU A 201 3.23 23.25 22.73
CA LEU A 201 2.91 22.69 21.42
C LEU A 201 4.18 22.61 20.55
N ALA A 202 4.29 21.54 19.75
CA ALA A 202 5.38 21.33 18.80
C ALA A 202 4.86 20.79 17.46
N SER A 203 5.59 21.03 16.37
CA SER A 203 5.22 20.49 15.05
C SER A 203 5.53 18.99 14.90
N ALA A 204 6.47 18.47 15.69
CA ALA A 204 6.91 17.08 15.63
C ALA A 204 6.86 16.41 17.02
N PRO A 205 6.68 15.07 17.09
CA PRO A 205 6.71 14.33 18.34
C PRO A 205 8.05 14.44 19.06
N SER A 206 8.01 14.65 20.39
CA SER A 206 9.20 14.62 21.23
C SER A 206 8.84 14.36 22.71
N GLY A 207 9.38 13.29 23.30
CA GLY A 207 9.10 12.93 24.70
C GLY A 207 7.63 12.55 24.94
N THR A 208 7.17 12.72 26.18
CA THR A 208 5.79 12.41 26.60
C THR A 208 4.79 13.43 26.06
N GLY A 209 3.79 12.96 25.32
CA GLY A 209 2.76 13.81 24.74
C GLY A 209 1.90 13.09 23.72
N ASN A 210 0.95 13.82 23.14
CA ASN A 210 -0.02 13.29 22.18
C ASN A 210 0.05 14.02 20.84
N LEU A 211 -0.06 13.28 19.74
CA LEU A 211 -0.25 13.87 18.41
C LEU A 211 -1.75 14.11 18.20
N VAL A 212 -2.13 15.37 17.99
CA VAL A 212 -3.53 15.79 17.92
C VAL A 212 -3.82 16.41 16.56
N THR A 213 -4.92 15.98 15.93
CA THR A 213 -5.40 16.56 14.68
C THR A 213 -6.17 17.85 14.99
N ILE A 214 -5.69 18.97 14.45
CA ILE A 214 -6.30 20.29 14.65
C ILE A 214 -7.07 20.77 13.42
N ALA A 215 -6.88 20.13 12.27
CA ALA A 215 -7.73 20.32 11.09
C ALA A 215 -7.62 19.13 10.13
N ALA A 216 -8.68 18.86 9.38
CA ALA A 216 -8.68 17.83 8.35
C ALA A 216 -9.64 18.22 7.22
N SER A 217 -9.32 17.81 5.99
CA SER A 217 -10.21 17.95 4.84
C SER A 217 -9.93 16.87 3.80
N ALA A 218 -10.96 16.47 3.06
CA ALA A 218 -10.81 15.61 1.89
C ALA A 218 -10.71 16.47 0.62
N TRP A 219 -9.96 16.01 -0.37
CA TRP A 219 -9.76 16.75 -1.61
C TRP A 219 -9.77 15.82 -2.84
N SER A 220 -10.10 16.42 -3.99
CA SER A 220 -10.19 15.77 -5.29
C SER A 220 -9.89 16.79 -6.38
N ILE A 221 -8.90 16.49 -7.23
CA ILE A 221 -8.36 17.40 -8.26
C ILE A 221 -8.10 16.59 -9.53
N ARG A 222 -8.63 17.06 -10.67
CA ARG A 222 -8.33 16.45 -11.98
C ARG A 222 -6.86 16.68 -12.34
N ALA A 223 -6.25 15.71 -13.00
CA ALA A 223 -4.87 15.87 -13.48
C ALA A 223 -4.71 17.10 -14.41
N GLY A 224 -3.56 17.75 -14.31
CA GLY A 224 -3.24 19.01 -14.98
C GLY A 224 -3.97 20.23 -14.40
N LYS A 225 -4.61 20.11 -13.22
CA LYS A 225 -5.26 21.22 -12.52
C LYS A 225 -4.63 21.46 -11.16
N MET A 226 -4.76 22.71 -10.71
CA MET A 226 -4.46 23.12 -9.35
C MET A 226 -5.75 23.52 -8.64
N ARG A 227 -5.80 23.32 -7.34
CA ARG A 227 -6.91 23.75 -6.50
C ARG A 227 -6.39 24.34 -5.19
N THR A 228 -6.85 25.53 -4.87
CA THR A 228 -6.65 26.15 -3.56
C THR A 228 -7.65 25.53 -2.57
N LEU A 229 -7.12 24.91 -1.53
CA LEU A 229 -7.90 24.33 -0.43
C LEU A 229 -7.85 25.27 0.77
N HIS A 230 -9.02 25.52 1.35
CA HIS A 230 -9.17 26.25 2.60
C HIS A 230 -9.54 25.28 3.71
N ILE A 231 -8.68 25.18 4.71
CA ILE A 231 -8.79 24.20 5.79
C ILE A 231 -8.93 24.97 7.09
N SER A 232 -10.04 24.80 7.78
CA SER A 232 -10.31 25.48 9.05
C SER A 232 -10.00 24.59 10.25
N LEU A 233 -9.52 25.22 11.34
CA LEU A 233 -9.32 24.52 12.60
C LEU A 233 -10.62 23.86 13.08
N ASN A 234 -10.50 22.64 13.60
CA ASN A 234 -11.58 21.94 14.31
C ASN A 234 -11.74 22.51 15.74
N SER A 235 -12.61 21.89 16.55
CA SER A 235 -12.84 22.28 17.94
C SER A 235 -11.54 22.33 18.76
N THR A 236 -10.70 21.31 18.65
CA THR A 236 -9.41 21.24 19.36
C THR A 236 -8.47 22.36 18.95
N GLY A 237 -8.28 22.59 17.65
CA GLY A 237 -7.45 23.69 17.16
C GLY A 237 -7.96 25.06 17.60
N LYS A 238 -9.29 25.27 17.58
CA LYS A 238 -9.93 26.51 18.06
C LYS A 238 -9.77 26.74 19.56
N MET A 239 -9.69 25.67 20.36
CA MET A 239 -9.42 25.75 21.80
C MET A 239 -7.94 26.05 22.08
N LEU A 240 -7.01 25.42 21.35
CA LEU A 240 -5.57 25.59 21.56
C LEU A 240 -5.07 26.98 21.14
N LEU A 241 -5.61 27.56 20.06
CA LEU A 241 -5.12 28.83 19.50
C LEU A 241 -5.20 30.01 20.48
N PRO A 242 -6.32 30.27 21.18
CA PRO A 242 -6.39 31.34 22.17
C PRO A 242 -5.53 31.06 23.40
N LYS A 243 -5.38 29.79 23.81
CA LYS A 243 -4.58 29.39 24.99
C LYS A 243 -3.07 29.60 24.78
N PHE A 244 -2.55 29.26 23.61
CA PHE A 244 -1.10 29.29 23.33
C PHE A 244 -0.67 30.46 22.44
N GLY A 245 -1.61 31.18 21.82
CA GLY A 245 -1.37 32.30 20.89
C GLY A 245 -0.78 31.88 19.52
N LYS A 246 -0.05 30.76 19.47
CA LYS A 246 0.51 30.15 18.26
C LYS A 246 0.37 28.64 18.33
N ILE A 247 0.09 28.01 17.18
CA ILE A 247 0.09 26.54 17.05
C ILE A 247 1.10 26.12 15.98
N PRO A 248 2.31 25.66 16.34
CA PRO A 248 3.19 24.98 15.41
C PRO A 248 2.56 23.65 15.00
N SER A 249 2.48 23.36 13.72
CA SER A 249 1.77 22.20 13.21
C SER A 249 2.45 21.60 11.99
N THR A 250 2.15 20.33 11.72
CA THR A 250 2.58 19.61 10.54
C THR A 250 1.39 19.39 9.63
N LEU A 251 1.49 19.91 8.41
CA LEU A 251 0.57 19.68 7.32
C LEU A 251 1.00 18.41 6.59
N THR A 252 0.11 17.43 6.54
CA THR A 252 0.31 16.16 5.84
C THR A 252 -0.74 16.03 4.75
N ILE A 253 -0.30 15.90 3.51
CA ILE A 253 -1.16 15.56 2.38
C ILE A 253 -0.94 14.09 2.06
N THR A 254 -2.01 13.30 2.17
CA THR A 254 -2.01 11.91 1.72
C THR A 254 -2.84 11.83 0.45
N SER A 255 -2.30 11.15 -0.57
CA SER A 255 -3.04 10.85 -1.80
C SER A 255 -3.41 9.38 -1.80
N THR A 256 -4.57 9.05 -2.37
CA THR A 256 -5.02 7.67 -2.54
C THR A 256 -5.27 7.36 -4.01
N TYR A 257 -4.86 6.17 -4.44
CA TYR A 257 -5.06 5.67 -5.79
C TYR A 257 -5.43 4.20 -5.74
N ASN A 258 -6.58 3.83 -6.32
CA ASN A 258 -7.11 2.46 -6.30
C ASN A 258 -7.20 1.81 -4.91
N GLY A 259 -7.38 2.62 -3.86
CA GLY A 259 -7.43 2.16 -2.47
C GLY A 259 -6.08 2.09 -1.76
N TYR A 260 -4.97 2.41 -2.45
CA TYR A 260 -3.64 2.48 -1.85
C TYR A 260 -3.29 3.92 -1.47
N THR A 261 -2.70 4.11 -0.30
CA THR A 261 -2.10 5.39 0.12
C THR A 261 -0.74 5.57 -0.56
N LEU A 262 -0.56 6.69 -1.22
CA LEU A 262 0.71 7.12 -1.82
C LEU A 262 1.58 7.82 -0.77
N ALA A 263 2.85 8.07 -1.10
CA ALA A 263 3.75 8.82 -0.23
C ALA A 263 3.14 10.16 0.20
N ALA A 264 3.23 10.45 1.49
CA ALA A 264 2.69 11.68 2.04
C ALA A 264 3.63 12.87 1.80
N ILE A 265 3.06 14.03 1.53
CA ILE A 265 3.80 15.29 1.49
C ILE A 265 3.67 15.97 2.85
N ILE A 266 4.81 16.31 3.44
CA ILE A 266 4.87 16.87 4.79
C ILE A 266 5.46 18.29 4.72
N ARG A 267 4.81 19.24 5.39
CA ARG A 267 5.25 20.63 5.53
C ARG A 267 4.96 21.16 6.94
N ALA A 268 5.91 21.86 7.54
CA ALA A 268 5.66 22.59 8.78
C ALA A 268 4.84 23.86 8.47
N THR A 269 3.90 24.19 9.35
CA THR A 269 3.11 25.42 9.30
C THR A 269 2.87 25.96 10.71
N VAL A 270 2.56 27.24 10.86
CA VAL A 270 2.29 27.85 12.16
C VAL A 270 1.02 28.70 12.08
N PHE A 271 0.04 28.41 12.92
CA PHE A 271 -1.10 29.30 13.14
C PHE A 271 -0.71 30.39 14.15
N LYS A 272 -1.18 31.61 13.93
CA LYS A 272 -1.04 32.75 14.84
C LYS A 272 -2.41 33.37 15.05
N ARG A 273 -2.69 33.82 16.29
CA ARG A 273 -3.91 34.57 16.63
C ARG A 273 -4.07 35.81 15.77
#